data_AF-T2JMP1-F1
#
_entry.id   AF-T2JMP1-F1
#
_cell.length_a   1.000
_cell.length_b   1.000
_cell.length_c   1.000
_cell.angle_alpha   90.00
_cell.angle_beta   90.00
_cell.angle_gamma   90.00
#
_symmetry.space_group_name_H-M   'P 1'
#
loop_
_entity.id
_entity.type
_entity.pdbx_description
1 polymer ?
#
loop_
_entity_poly.entity_id
_entity_poly.type
_entity_poly.pdbx_seq_one_letter_code
_entity_poly.pdbx_strand_id
1 'polypeptide(L)'
;MSNASINKTTPEWNTINWAKVQRKVFKLQTRIFQAVKSGNKGKAKKLQKLLLKSHYAKLLAIRKVTQDNQGKKTAGVDGKKALRPNQRLKLVGELRLEGYKAKALRRIWIPKPGRVEKRGLGIPTIKDRVMQALVKSALEPYWEAQFEGTSYGF
;
A
#
# COMPACT_ATOMS: atom_id res chain seq x y z
N MET A 1 10.29 29.65 31.79
CA MET A 1 9.12 29.17 31.03
C MET A 1 9.53 29.10 29.56
N SER A 2 9.89 27.92 29.08
CA SER A 2 10.38 27.71 27.71
C SER A 2 9.21 27.65 26.73
N ASN A 3 9.07 28.68 25.89
CA ASN A 3 8.20 28.64 24.72
C ASN A 3 8.69 27.54 23.77
N ALA A 4 8.14 26.34 23.93
CA ALA A 4 8.28 25.27 22.97
C ALA A 4 7.65 25.75 21.66
N SER A 5 8.53 26.13 20.73
CA SER A 5 8.21 26.47 19.35
C SER A 5 7.16 25.50 18.80
N ILE A 6 6.00 26.04 18.44
CA ILE A 6 4.93 25.35 17.73
C ILE A 6 5.54 24.78 16.45
N ASN A 7 5.88 23.49 16.49
CA ASN A 7 6.46 22.78 15.35
C ASN A 7 5.48 22.89 14.18
N LYS A 8 5.88 23.67 13.17
CA LYS A 8 5.23 23.81 11.86
C LYS A 8 4.63 22.48 11.43
N THR A 9 3.31 22.40 11.42
CA THR A 9 2.55 21.32 10.81
C THR A 9 3.04 21.20 9.37
N THR A 10 3.84 20.19 9.05
CA THR A 10 4.44 20.06 7.72
C THR A 10 3.35 19.98 6.64
N PRO A 11 3.23 20.99 5.75
CA PRO A 11 2.30 20.95 4.62
C PRO A 11 2.73 19.93 3.56
N GLU A 12 3.95 19.38 3.70
CA GLU A 12 4.65 18.60 2.68
C GLU A 12 3.85 17.45 2.08
N TRP A 13 3.06 16.72 2.88
CA TRP A 13 2.20 15.64 2.36
C TRP A 13 1.10 16.17 1.43
N ASN A 14 0.50 17.31 1.79
CA ASN A 14 -0.58 17.92 1.03
C ASN A 14 -0.05 18.63 -0.21
N THR A 15 1.22 19.04 -0.22
CA THR A 15 1.88 19.66 -1.38
C THR A 15 2.46 18.64 -2.37
N ILE A 16 2.35 17.32 -2.10
CA ILE A 16 2.84 16.29 -3.04
C ILE A 16 2.07 16.40 -4.36
N ASN A 17 2.82 16.51 -5.47
CA ASN A 17 2.25 16.40 -6.81
C ASN A 17 1.87 14.94 -7.10
N TRP A 18 0.65 14.57 -6.78
CA TRP A 18 0.14 13.21 -6.91
C TRP A 18 0.06 12.71 -8.36
N ALA A 19 -0.21 13.60 -9.32
CA ALA A 19 -0.21 13.26 -10.74
C ALA A 19 1.19 12.79 -11.19
N LYS A 20 2.25 13.46 -10.72
CA LYS A 20 3.64 13.04 -10.96
C LYS A 20 3.94 11.69 -10.30
N VAL A 21 3.52 11.49 -9.06
CA VAL A 21 3.70 10.22 -8.33
C VAL A 21 3.06 9.07 -9.10
N GLN A 22 1.77 9.20 -9.45
CA GLN A 22 1.02 8.20 -10.20
C GLN A 22 1.67 7.90 -11.55
N ARG A 23 2.04 8.93 -12.33
CA ARG A 23 2.69 8.76 -13.64
C ARG A 23 4.00 7.98 -13.55
N LYS A 24 4.80 8.23 -12.51
CA LYS A 24 6.08 7.54 -12.31
C LYS A 24 5.90 6.08 -11.91
N VAL A 25 4.92 5.78 -11.06
CA VAL A 25 4.57 4.40 -10.69
C VAL A 25 4.01 3.66 -11.89
N PHE A 26 3.03 4.24 -12.59
CA PHE A 26 2.42 3.65 -13.78
C PHE A 26 3.45 3.34 -14.86
N LYS A 27 4.38 4.26 -15.16
CA LYS A 27 5.47 4.00 -16.12
C LYS A 27 6.30 2.77 -15.76
N LEU A 28 6.54 2.53 -14.47
CA LEU A 28 7.28 1.34 -14.03
C LEU A 28 6.43 0.08 -14.12
N GLN A 29 5.14 0.14 -13.77
CA GLN A 29 4.19 -0.95 -13.93
C GLN A 29 4.03 -1.36 -15.40
N THR A 30 3.87 -0.40 -16.33
CA THR A 30 3.82 -0.68 -17.77
C THR A 30 5.10 -1.38 -18.25
N ARG A 31 6.28 -0.97 -17.74
CA ARG A 31 7.54 -1.65 -18.08
C ARG A 31 7.60 -3.08 -17.55
N ILE A 32 7.03 -3.35 -16.37
CA ILE A 32 6.92 -4.73 -15.84
C ILE A 32 6.01 -5.54 -16.76
N PHE A 33 4.81 -5.04 -17.06
CA PHE A 33 3.84 -5.68 -17.96
C PHE A 33 4.47 -6.03 -19.31
N GLN A 34 5.10 -5.05 -19.97
CA GLN A 34 5.72 -5.27 -21.28
C GLN A 34 6.88 -6.27 -21.23
N ALA A 35 7.67 -6.27 -20.14
CA ALA A 35 8.73 -7.25 -19.96
C ALA A 35 8.19 -8.69 -19.80
N VAL A 36 7.04 -8.87 -19.16
CA VAL A 36 6.38 -10.19 -19.05
C VAL A 36 5.79 -10.60 -20.39
N LYS A 37 5.08 -9.68 -21.07
CA LYS A 37 4.51 -9.92 -22.40
C LYS A 37 5.56 -10.31 -23.44
N SER A 38 6.76 -9.76 -23.34
CA SER A 38 7.90 -10.11 -24.20
C SER A 38 8.70 -11.34 -23.73
N GLY A 39 8.19 -12.11 -22.76
CA GLY A 39 8.86 -13.30 -22.21
C GLY A 39 10.08 -13.04 -21.31
N ASN A 40 10.47 -11.77 -21.08
CA ASN A 40 11.67 -11.40 -20.31
C ASN A 40 11.39 -11.32 -18.80
N LYS A 41 11.18 -12.49 -18.18
CA LYS A 41 10.88 -12.63 -16.74
C LYS A 41 12.01 -12.08 -15.85
N GLY A 42 13.27 -12.19 -16.29
CA GLY A 42 14.42 -11.65 -15.55
C GLY A 42 14.37 -10.12 -15.43
N LYS A 43 14.04 -9.42 -16.52
CA LYS A 43 13.81 -7.96 -16.52
C LYS A 43 12.60 -7.59 -15.67
N ALA A 44 11.50 -8.34 -15.76
CA ALA A 44 10.31 -8.11 -14.94
C ALA A 44 10.66 -8.17 -13.43
N LYS A 45 11.39 -9.21 -12.99
CA LYS A 45 11.84 -9.35 -11.59
C LYS A 45 12.71 -8.18 -11.13
N LYS A 46 13.64 -7.70 -11.97
CA LYS A 46 14.46 -6.52 -11.66
C LYS A 46 13.61 -5.26 -11.51
N LEU A 47 12.63 -5.05 -12.38
CA LEU A 47 11.72 -3.91 -12.33
C LEU A 47 10.76 -3.96 -11.13
N GLN A 48 10.26 -5.15 -10.75
CA GLN A 48 9.49 -5.33 -9.52
C GLN A 48 10.31 -4.95 -8.29
N LYS A 49 11.55 -5.44 -8.18
CA LYS A 49 12.46 -5.05 -7.09
C LYS A 49 12.71 -3.53 -7.06
N LEU A 50 12.83 -2.89 -8.23
CA LEU A 50 12.95 -1.44 -8.33
C LEU A 50 11.68 -0.73 -7.84
N LEU A 51 10.49 -1.23 -8.21
CA LEU A 51 9.21 -0.65 -7.81
C LEU A 51 9.03 -0.70 -6.30
N LEU A 52 9.34 -1.85 -5.69
CA LEU A 52 9.26 -2.05 -4.24
C LEU A 52 10.18 -1.10 -3.44
N LYS A 53 11.30 -0.65 -4.04
CA LYS A 53 12.22 0.32 -3.42
C LYS A 53 11.87 1.78 -3.73
N SER A 54 10.99 2.03 -4.70
CA SER A 54 10.66 3.37 -5.19
C SER A 54 9.97 4.22 -4.13
N HIS A 55 10.48 5.45 -3.94
CA HIS A 55 9.86 6.45 -3.07
C HIS A 55 8.42 6.76 -3.51
N TYR A 56 8.17 6.88 -4.81
CA TYR A 56 6.83 7.17 -5.34
C TYR A 56 5.85 6.02 -5.13
N ALA A 57 6.30 4.77 -5.24
CA ALA A 57 5.44 3.61 -4.97
C ALA A 57 5.03 3.54 -3.50
N LYS A 58 5.98 3.79 -2.58
CA LYS A 58 5.72 3.86 -1.14
C LYS A 58 4.71 4.97 -0.79
N LEU A 59 4.88 6.17 -1.35
CA LEU A 59 3.93 7.27 -1.16
C LEU A 59 2.53 6.89 -1.61
N LEU A 60 2.41 6.28 -2.80
CA LEU A 60 1.12 5.89 -3.36
C LEU A 60 0.45 4.79 -2.52
N ALA A 61 1.21 3.80 -2.05
CA ALA A 61 0.71 2.75 -1.16
C ALA A 61 0.20 3.31 0.17
N ILE A 62 0.94 4.26 0.78
CA ILE A 62 0.51 4.92 2.02
C ILE A 62 -0.76 5.74 1.81
N ARG A 63 -0.84 6.52 0.72
CA ARG A 63 -2.04 7.28 0.37
C ARG A 63 -3.24 6.34 0.18
N LYS A 64 -3.08 5.27 -0.61
CA LYS A 64 -4.14 4.30 -0.88
C LYS A 64 -4.75 3.76 0.41
N VAL A 65 -3.91 3.32 1.35
CA VAL A 65 -4.37 2.71 2.61
C VAL A 65 -4.94 3.74 3.58
N THR A 66 -4.32 4.92 3.69
CA THR A 66 -4.65 5.89 4.75
C THR A 66 -5.67 6.94 4.33
N GLN A 67 -5.92 7.12 3.03
CA GLN A 67 -6.81 8.16 2.50
C GLN A 67 -7.87 7.61 1.55
N ASP A 68 -7.55 6.65 0.69
CA ASP A 68 -8.47 6.27 -0.40
C ASP A 68 -9.35 5.05 -0.04
N ASN A 69 -8.81 4.05 0.66
CA ASN A 69 -9.54 2.83 0.99
C ASN A 69 -10.74 3.08 1.91
N GLN A 70 -11.86 2.38 1.67
CA GLN A 70 -13.08 2.49 2.51
C GLN A 70 -12.78 2.14 3.98
N GLY A 71 -12.02 1.07 4.23
CA GLY A 71 -11.61 0.63 5.57
C GLY A 71 -10.46 1.43 6.21
N LYS A 72 -10.13 2.63 5.73
CA LYS A 72 -8.98 3.42 6.20
C LYS A 72 -9.01 3.75 7.70
N LYS A 73 -10.20 3.84 8.31
CA LYS A 73 -10.40 4.15 9.74
C LYS A 73 -10.39 2.91 10.65
N THR A 74 -10.21 1.71 10.10
CA THR A 74 -10.24 0.46 10.86
C THR A 74 -8.86 0.14 11.44
N ALA A 75 -8.76 0.00 12.76
CA ALA A 75 -7.50 -0.33 13.44
C ALA A 75 -7.14 -1.81 13.33
N GLY A 76 -5.84 -2.13 13.31
CA GLY A 76 -5.34 -3.49 13.54
C GLY A 76 -5.19 -3.78 15.04
N VAL A 77 -4.35 -4.76 15.38
CA VAL A 77 -4.03 -5.12 16.78
C VAL A 77 -3.31 -3.99 17.54
N ASP A 78 -2.72 -3.03 16.83
CA ASP A 78 -2.00 -1.89 17.40
C ASP A 78 -2.91 -0.69 17.72
N GLY A 79 -4.22 -0.81 17.50
CA GLY A 79 -5.21 0.24 17.84
C GLY A 79 -5.18 1.49 16.95
N LYS A 80 -4.23 1.60 16.00
CA LYS A 80 -4.06 2.81 15.17
C LYS A 80 -5.10 2.88 14.06
N LYS A 81 -5.98 3.88 14.12
CA LYS A 81 -7.06 4.12 13.14
C LYS A 81 -6.70 5.07 12.00
N ALA A 82 -5.76 5.99 12.22
CA ALA A 82 -5.36 6.99 11.23
C ALA A 82 -3.92 7.46 11.48
N LEU A 83 -3.31 8.05 10.45
CA LEU A 83 -1.99 8.68 10.52
C LEU A 83 -2.10 10.17 10.17
N ARG A 84 -1.36 11.00 10.90
CA ARG A 84 -1.15 12.42 10.58
C ARG A 84 -0.20 12.56 9.37
N PRO A 85 -0.21 13.69 8.62
CA PRO A 85 0.71 13.94 7.50
C PRO A 85 2.18 13.62 7.78
N ASN A 86 2.73 14.11 8.89
CA ASN A 86 4.11 13.84 9.31
C ASN A 86 4.37 12.34 9.58
N GLN A 87 3.42 11.63 10.19
CA GLN A 87 3.52 10.18 10.42
C GLN A 87 3.50 9.39 9.11
N ARG A 88 2.74 9.85 8.10
CA ARG A 88 2.74 9.23 6.77
C ARG A 88 4.10 9.39 6.10
N LEU A 89 4.69 10.58 6.14
CA LEU A 89 6.03 10.84 5.58
C LEU A 89 7.10 10.02 6.29
N LYS A 90 7.06 9.96 7.63
CA LYS A 90 7.97 9.11 8.41
C LYS A 90 7.86 7.64 8.00
N LEU A 91 6.64 7.15 7.80
CA LEU A 91 6.39 5.78 7.37
C LEU A 91 7.04 5.46 6.00
N VAL A 92 7.17 6.42 5.09
CA VAL A 92 7.88 6.22 3.80
C VAL A 92 9.32 5.74 4.01
N GLY A 93 10.02 6.35 4.97
CA GLY A 93 11.39 5.99 5.32
C GLY A 93 11.51 4.63 6.01
N GLU A 94 10.48 4.27 6.79
CA GLU A 94 10.42 3.01 7.56
C GLU A 94 9.97 1.79 6.72
N LEU A 95 9.39 2.00 5.53
CA LEU A 95 8.93 0.91 4.66
C LEU A 95 10.13 0.20 4.03
N ARG A 96 10.53 -0.91 4.62
CA ARG A 96 11.55 -1.84 4.11
C ARG A 96 10.99 -3.25 4.13
N LEU A 97 11.24 -4.00 3.05
CA LEU A 97 10.84 -5.41 2.92
C LEU A 97 11.78 -6.35 3.67
N GLU A 98 13.07 -6.03 3.63
CA GLU A 98 14.10 -6.82 4.30
C GLU A 98 13.89 -6.79 5.81
N GLY A 99 13.83 -7.98 6.42
CA GLY A 99 13.55 -8.13 7.85
C GLY A 99 12.14 -7.74 8.28
N TYR A 100 11.20 -7.49 7.35
CA TYR A 100 9.83 -7.13 7.72
C TYR A 100 9.10 -8.31 8.34
N LYS A 101 8.63 -8.14 9.58
CA LYS A 101 7.76 -9.09 10.28
C LYS A 101 6.37 -8.48 10.44
N ALA A 102 5.38 -9.10 9.82
CA ALA A 102 3.98 -8.69 9.93
C ALA A 102 3.46 -8.94 11.35
N LYS A 103 2.53 -8.10 11.80
CA LYS A 103 1.85 -8.29 13.10
C LYS A 103 0.68 -9.25 12.96
N ALA A 104 0.24 -9.81 14.09
CA ALA A 104 -0.98 -10.60 14.16
C ALA A 104 -2.20 -9.80 13.65
N LEU A 105 -3.15 -10.48 13.03
CA LEU A 105 -4.39 -9.88 12.53
C LEU A 105 -5.37 -9.67 13.69
N ARG A 106 -6.09 -8.55 13.70
CA ARG A 106 -7.19 -8.33 14.64
C ARG A 106 -8.45 -8.97 14.08
N ARG A 107 -8.95 -10.02 14.74
CA ARG A 107 -10.20 -10.69 14.34
C ARG A 107 -11.41 -9.83 14.73
N ILE A 108 -12.33 -9.66 13.80
CA ILE A 108 -13.69 -9.17 14.08
C ILE A 108 -14.71 -10.11 13.47
N TRP A 109 -15.92 -10.14 14.02
CA TRP A 109 -17.03 -10.94 13.53
C TRP A 109 -18.10 -10.03 12.95
N ILE A 110 -18.42 -10.26 11.67
CA ILE A 110 -19.44 -9.50 10.94
C ILE A 110 -20.64 -10.42 10.73
N PRO A 111 -21.86 -10.04 11.17
CA PRO A 111 -23.05 -10.85 10.93
C PRO A 111 -23.32 -10.97 9.43
N LYS A 112 -23.71 -12.17 8.98
CA LYS A 112 -24.19 -12.35 7.61
C LYS A 112 -25.64 -11.83 7.54
N PRO A 113 -26.01 -11.05 6.51
CA PRO A 113 -27.41 -10.67 6.32
C PRO A 113 -28.31 -11.91 6.28
N GLY A 114 -29.36 -11.93 7.11
CA GLY A 114 -30.35 -13.00 7.14
C GLY A 114 -29.86 -14.37 7.64
N ARG A 115 -28.68 -14.48 8.27
CA ARG A 115 -28.19 -15.75 8.85
C ARG A 115 -27.60 -15.55 10.25
N VAL A 116 -27.69 -16.57 11.10
CA VAL A 116 -27.09 -16.60 12.47
C VAL A 116 -25.56 -16.61 12.41
N GLU A 117 -25.00 -17.21 11.36
CA GLU A 117 -23.56 -17.31 11.15
C GLU A 117 -22.87 -15.94 10.99
N LYS A 118 -21.65 -15.84 11.53
CA LYS A 118 -20.79 -14.66 11.40
C LYS A 118 -19.63 -14.94 10.47
N ARG A 119 -19.27 -13.97 9.64
CA ARG A 119 -18.03 -13.98 8.86
C ARG A 119 -16.92 -13.32 9.68
N GLY A 120 -15.85 -14.07 9.92
CA GLY A 120 -14.67 -13.50 10.55
C GLY A 120 -13.84 -12.70 9.55
N LEU A 121 -13.48 -11.47 9.89
CA LEU A 121 -12.56 -10.63 9.13
C LEU A 121 -11.28 -10.40 9.96
N GLY A 122 -10.12 -10.68 9.38
CA GLY A 122 -8.82 -10.35 9.95
C GLY A 122 -8.37 -8.98 9.48
N ILE A 123 -8.15 -8.06 10.40
CA ILE A 123 -7.75 -6.68 10.09
C ILE A 123 -6.26 -6.50 10.40
N PRO A 124 -5.41 -6.29 9.38
CA PRO A 124 -3.99 -6.00 9.59
C PRO A 124 -3.78 -4.58 10.13
N THR A 125 -2.59 -4.29 10.65
CA THR A 125 -2.22 -2.92 11.03
C THR A 125 -2.12 -2.01 9.80
N ILE A 126 -2.07 -0.69 10.00
CA ILE A 126 -1.86 0.26 8.89
C ILE A 126 -0.55 -0.06 8.15
N LYS A 127 0.54 -0.35 8.88
CA LYS A 127 1.83 -0.68 8.27
C LYS A 127 1.75 -1.95 7.43
N ASP A 128 1.10 -3.00 7.93
CA ASP A 128 0.91 -4.25 7.20
C ASP A 128 0.09 -4.05 5.91
N ARG A 129 -1.01 -3.31 5.99
CA ARG A 129 -1.83 -2.98 4.81
C ARG A 129 -1.04 -2.18 3.76
N VAL A 130 -0.19 -1.25 4.21
CA VAL A 130 0.68 -0.49 3.30
C VAL A 130 1.72 -1.39 2.64
N MET A 131 2.32 -2.32 3.38
CA MET A 131 3.24 -3.32 2.82
C MET A 131 2.54 -4.21 1.79
N GLN A 132 1.33 -4.67 2.10
CA GLN A 132 0.50 -5.44 1.15
C GLN A 132 0.18 -4.62 -0.11
N ALA A 133 -0.22 -3.36 0.03
CA ALA A 133 -0.52 -2.48 -1.11
C ALA A 133 0.73 -2.24 -1.98
N LEU A 134 1.90 -2.05 -1.36
CA LEU A 134 3.17 -1.89 -2.07
C LEU A 134 3.55 -3.15 -2.85
N VAL A 135 3.45 -4.33 -2.21
CA VAL A 135 3.73 -5.61 -2.87
C VAL A 135 2.74 -5.88 -4.00
N LYS A 136 1.44 -5.66 -3.75
CA LYS A 136 0.39 -5.78 -4.76
C LYS A 136 0.70 -4.92 -5.99
N SER A 137 1.10 -3.67 -5.81
CA SER A 137 1.44 -2.77 -6.92
C SER A 137 2.60 -3.25 -7.81
N ALA A 138 3.49 -4.11 -7.30
CA ALA A 138 4.56 -4.74 -8.06
C ALA A 138 4.12 -6.05 -8.73
N LEU A 139 3.18 -6.79 -8.12
CA LEU A 139 2.70 -8.08 -8.63
C LEU A 139 1.63 -7.92 -9.70
N GLU A 140 0.71 -6.97 -9.55
CA GLU A 140 -0.39 -6.71 -10.51
C GLU A 140 0.08 -6.66 -11.96
N PRO A 141 1.02 -5.77 -12.39
CA PRO A 141 1.40 -5.69 -13.80
C PRO A 141 2.03 -6.97 -14.35
N TYR A 142 2.55 -7.84 -13.49
CA TYR A 142 3.08 -9.13 -13.91
C TYR A 142 1.92 -10.09 -14.22
N TRP A 143 0.94 -10.18 -13.33
CA TRP A 143 -0.20 -11.08 -13.49
C TRP A 143 -1.20 -10.61 -14.55
N GLU A 144 -1.42 -9.30 -14.68
CA GLU A 144 -2.21 -8.71 -15.76
C GLU A 144 -1.68 -9.08 -17.16
N ALA A 145 -0.37 -9.33 -17.28
CA ALA A 145 0.23 -9.79 -18.53
C ALA A 145 0.03 -11.30 -18.80
N GLN A 146 -0.44 -12.06 -17.81
CA GLN A 146 -0.59 -13.51 -17.87
C GLN A 146 -2.04 -13.99 -17.77
N PHE A 147 -2.91 -13.23 -17.11
CA PHE A 147 -4.30 -13.62 -16.93
C PHE A 147 -5.06 -13.64 -18.26
N GLU A 148 -5.99 -14.58 -18.35
CA GLU A 148 -6.92 -14.68 -19.46
C GLU A 148 -7.91 -13.51 -19.41
N GLY A 149 -8.32 -13.01 -20.58
CA GLY A 149 -9.28 -11.92 -20.68
C GLY A 149 -10.68 -12.26 -20.12
N THR A 150 -10.94 -13.53 -19.83
CA THR A 150 -12.17 -14.07 -19.25
C THR A 150 -12.09 -14.30 -17.74
N SER A 151 -10.97 -13.98 -17.10
CA SER A 151 -10.82 -14.08 -15.64
C SER A 151 -11.26 -12.78 -14.97
N TYR A 152 -12.40 -12.82 -14.26
CA TYR A 152 -12.99 -11.66 -13.58
C TYR A 152 -12.81 -11.68 -12.05
N GLY A 153 -12.10 -12.68 -11.52
CA GLY A 153 -11.78 -12.79 -10.10
C GLY A 153 -10.66 -11.84 -9.67
N PHE A 154 -10.83 -11.17 -8.53
CA PHE A 154 -9.93 -10.13 -8.00
C PHE A 154 -9.10 -10.54 -6.79
#